data_AF-A0A954WPG2-F1
#
_entry.id   AF-A0A954WPG2-F1
#
_cell.length_a   1.000
_cell.length_b   1.000
_cell.length_c   1.000
_cell.angle_alpha   90.00
_cell.angle_beta   90.00
_cell.angle_gamma   90.00
#
_symmetry.space_group_name_H-M   'P 1'
#
loop_
_entity.id
_entity.type
_entity.pdbx_description
1 polymer ?
#
loop_
_entity_poly.entity_id
_entity_poly.type
_entity_poly.pdbx_seq_one_letter_code
_entity_poly.pdbx_strand_id
1 'polypeptide(L)'
;MDNSHLLMIAMAEKCKRLIRQCEQPDVLLPVPLQPGHLQWMCDQIVEHAEIGPPTKLHRWIGFVQCGMLAQRILDLDRLKSMFDELKRAHGEAIVDVEDLLDHLDPQSSFEFDIGGQG
;
A
#
# COMPACT_ATOMS: atom_id res chain seq x y z
N MET A 1 0.45 2.51 -19.53
CA MET A 1 0.51 1.97 -18.15
C MET A 1 -0.89 2.12 -17.60
N ASP A 2 -1.51 1.04 -17.13
CA ASP A 2 -2.87 1.07 -16.59
C ASP A 2 -2.89 1.93 -15.31
N ASN A 3 -4.00 2.65 -15.09
CA ASN A 3 -4.16 3.57 -13.97
C ASN A 3 -4.05 2.84 -12.62
N SER A 4 -4.42 1.55 -12.58
CA SER A 4 -4.23 0.70 -11.41
C SER A 4 -2.74 0.54 -11.05
N HIS A 5 -1.87 0.31 -12.03
CA HIS A 5 -0.43 0.20 -11.80
C HIS A 5 0.19 1.54 -11.40
N LEU A 6 -0.25 2.64 -11.99
CA LEU A 6 0.18 3.99 -11.60
C LEU A 6 -0.16 4.31 -10.15
N LEU A 7 -1.37 3.93 -9.69
CA LEU A 7 -1.76 4.06 -8.28
C LEU A 7 -0.84 3.22 -7.37
N MET A 8 -0.56 1.97 -7.74
CA MET A 8 0.33 1.11 -6.93
C MET A 8 1.74 1.67 -6.80
N ILE A 9 2.30 2.23 -7.89
CA ILE A 9 3.60 2.92 -7.87
C ILE A 9 3.55 4.12 -6.93
N ALA A 10 2.55 5.00 -7.09
CA ALA A 10 2.41 6.20 -6.29
C ALA A 10 2.29 5.87 -4.78
N MET A 11 1.56 4.80 -4.46
CA MET A 11 1.46 4.28 -3.09
C MET A 11 2.77 3.75 -2.55
N ALA A 12 3.49 2.93 -3.32
CA ALA A 12 4.78 2.39 -2.91
C ALA A 12 5.80 3.51 -2.64
N GLU A 13 5.87 4.51 -3.52
CA GLU A 13 6.76 5.66 -3.37
C GLU A 13 6.41 6.51 -2.14
N LYS A 14 5.11 6.73 -1.88
CA LYS A 14 4.65 7.46 -0.70
C LYS A 14 5.01 6.71 0.58
N CYS A 15 4.73 5.41 0.66
CA CYS A 15 5.10 4.57 1.80
C CYS A 15 6.62 4.59 2.02
N LYS A 16 7.41 4.39 0.97
CA LYS A 16 8.88 4.40 1.04
C LYS A 16 9.43 5.70 1.63
N ARG A 17 8.90 6.86 1.21
CA ARG A 17 9.31 8.17 1.76
C ARG A 17 9.05 8.28 3.25
N LEU A 18 7.89 7.84 3.71
CA LEU A 18 7.51 7.89 5.13
C LEU A 18 8.35 6.90 5.96
N ILE A 19 8.61 5.70 5.44
CA ILE A 19 9.45 4.72 6.12
C ILE A 19 10.88 5.23 6.30
N ARG A 20 11.43 5.99 5.33
CA ARG A 20 12.75 6.62 5.46
C ARG A 20 12.82 7.70 6.53
N GLN A 21 11.69 8.28 6.90
CA GLN A 21 11.59 9.29 7.96
C GLN A 21 11.37 8.66 9.34
N CYS A 22 11.32 7.33 9.44
CA CYS A 22 11.22 6.62 10.71
C CYS A 22 12.53 6.73 11.49
N GLU A 23 12.57 7.60 12.50
CA GLU A 23 13.76 7.82 13.33
C GLU A 23 13.95 6.74 14.41
N GLN A 24 12.87 6.14 14.89
CA GLN A 24 12.87 5.20 16.02
C GLN A 24 12.08 3.93 15.70
N PRO A 25 12.65 2.99 14.95
CA PRO A 25 11.99 1.73 14.66
C PRO A 25 11.90 0.82 15.89
N ASP A 26 10.80 0.08 15.99
CA ASP A 26 10.63 -0.98 16.96
C ASP A 26 11.45 -2.20 16.54
N VAL A 27 12.60 -2.38 17.18
CA VAL A 27 13.54 -3.48 16.93
C VAL A 27 13.02 -4.84 17.42
N LEU A 28 11.95 -4.87 18.21
CA LEU A 28 11.33 -6.12 18.66
C LEU A 28 10.41 -6.73 17.61
N LEU A 29 10.02 -5.96 16.59
CA LEU A 29 9.22 -6.48 15.49
C LEU A 29 10.04 -7.44 14.61
N PRO A 30 9.41 -8.50 14.06
CA PRO A 30 10.06 -9.42 13.13
C PRO A 30 10.71 -8.70 11.94
N VAL A 31 11.77 -9.30 11.38
CA VAL A 31 12.52 -8.74 10.23
C VAL A 31 11.62 -8.27 9.07
N PRO A 32 10.54 -9.00 8.68
CA PRO A 32 9.65 -8.53 7.62
C PRO A 32 8.94 -7.20 7.90
N LEU A 33 8.79 -6.83 9.17
CA LEU A 33 8.18 -5.56 9.58
C LEU A 33 9.22 -4.47 9.85
N GLN A 34 10.52 -4.77 9.71
CA GLN A 34 11.57 -3.76 9.89
C GLN A 34 11.58 -2.77 8.73
N PRO A 35 11.88 -1.48 8.96
CA PRO A 35 11.84 -0.45 7.92
C PRO A 35 12.66 -0.79 6.68
N GLY A 36 13.81 -1.46 6.85
CA GLY A 36 14.64 -1.90 5.74
C GLY A 36 13.92 -2.88 4.81
N HIS A 37 13.18 -3.84 5.36
CA HIS A 37 12.40 -4.80 4.58
C HIS A 37 11.19 -4.13 3.91
N LEU A 38 10.49 -3.25 4.64
CA LEU A 38 9.36 -2.50 4.10
C LEU A 38 9.77 -1.59 2.93
N GLN A 39 10.95 -0.94 3.01
CA GLN A 39 11.52 -0.18 1.88
C GLN A 39 11.85 -1.08 0.70
N TRP A 40 12.47 -2.23 0.94
CA TRP A 40 12.75 -3.21 -0.11
C TRP A 40 11.47 -3.69 -0.79
N MET A 41 10.40 -3.96 -0.02
CA MET A 41 9.10 -4.30 -0.60
C MET A 41 8.51 -3.19 -1.46
N CYS A 42 8.64 -1.92 -1.06
CA CYS A 42 8.23 -0.79 -1.91
C CYS A 42 8.98 -0.80 -3.24
N ASP A 43 10.27 -1.11 -3.24
CA ASP A 43 11.08 -1.23 -4.47
C ASP A 43 10.63 -2.39 -5.34
N GLN A 44 10.30 -3.53 -4.74
CA GLN A 44 9.75 -4.68 -5.46
C GLN A 44 8.40 -4.36 -6.10
N ILE A 45 7.54 -3.58 -5.44
CA ILE A 45 6.24 -3.17 -6.01
C ILE A 45 6.45 -2.31 -7.25
N VAL A 46 7.36 -1.33 -7.18
CA VAL A 46 7.67 -0.46 -8.34
C VAL A 46 8.27 -1.27 -9.49
N GLU A 47 9.23 -2.16 -9.20
CA GLU A 47 9.86 -3.02 -10.21
C GLU A 47 8.86 -3.94 -10.91
N HIS A 48 7.87 -4.47 -10.18
CA HIS A 48 6.86 -5.38 -10.72
C HIS A 48 5.61 -4.67 -11.24
N ALA A 49 5.53 -3.34 -11.14
CA ALA A 49 4.34 -2.60 -11.54
C ALA A 49 4.06 -2.66 -13.05
N GLU A 50 5.04 -2.93 -13.91
CA GLU A 50 4.80 -2.99 -15.35
C GLU A 50 4.23 -4.33 -15.84
N ILE A 51 4.51 -5.41 -15.09
CA ILE A 51 4.26 -6.79 -15.53
C ILE A 51 3.39 -7.59 -14.57
N GLY A 52 3.24 -7.13 -13.32
CA GLY A 52 2.53 -7.83 -12.26
C GLY A 52 1.02 -7.58 -12.31
N PRO A 53 0.19 -8.54 -11.88
CA PRO A 53 -1.23 -8.32 -11.74
C PRO A 53 -1.51 -7.28 -10.62
N PRO A 54 -2.34 -6.25 -10.86
CA PRO A 54 -2.65 -5.21 -9.87
C PRO A 54 -3.11 -5.74 -8.51
N THR A 55 -3.89 -6.82 -8.49
CA THR A 55 -4.38 -7.48 -7.27
C THR A 55 -3.24 -7.97 -6.37
N LYS A 56 -2.15 -8.48 -6.95
CA LYS A 56 -0.98 -8.93 -6.19
C LYS A 56 -0.19 -7.75 -5.63
N LEU A 57 -0.02 -6.70 -6.43
CA LEU A 57 0.66 -5.47 -5.99
C LEU A 57 -0.13 -4.79 -4.86
N HIS A 58 -1.45 -4.79 -4.95
CA HIS A 58 -2.34 -4.28 -3.91
C HIS A 58 -2.16 -5.03 -2.58
N ARG A 59 -2.09 -6.36 -2.60
CA ARG A 59 -1.80 -7.16 -1.39
C ARG A 59 -0.43 -6.83 -0.78
N TRP A 60 0.57 -6.60 -1.62
CA TRP A 60 1.91 -6.21 -1.15
C TRP A 60 1.90 -4.82 -0.52
N ILE A 61 1.19 -3.87 -1.11
CA ILE A 61 0.93 -2.56 -0.52
C ILE A 61 0.25 -2.70 0.84
N GLY A 62 -0.82 -3.50 0.94
CA GLY A 62 -1.51 -3.75 2.20
C GLY A 62 -0.56 -4.25 3.29
N PHE A 63 0.33 -5.21 2.98
CA PHE A 63 1.36 -5.67 3.91
C PHE A 63 2.29 -4.53 4.37
N VAL A 64 2.77 -3.69 3.45
CA VAL A 64 3.62 -2.54 3.79
C VAL A 64 2.91 -1.59 4.75
N GLN A 65 1.62 -1.31 4.49
CA GLN A 65 0.81 -0.46 5.33
C GLN A 65 0.61 -1.04 6.74
N CYS A 66 0.37 -2.36 6.86
CA CYS A 66 0.37 -3.05 8.15
C CYS A 66 1.69 -2.86 8.90
N GLY A 67 2.81 -3.03 8.19
CA GLY A 67 4.14 -2.86 8.77
C GLY A 67 4.37 -1.43 9.26
N MET A 68 3.90 -0.43 8.52
CA MET A 68 3.96 0.97 8.95
C MET A 68 3.13 1.26 10.20
N LEU A 69 1.95 0.65 10.32
CA LEU A 69 1.12 0.74 11.54
C LEU A 69 1.81 0.06 12.74
N ALA A 70 2.35 -1.14 12.53
CA ALA A 70 3.08 -1.87 13.57
C ALA A 70 4.30 -1.09 14.07
N GLN A 71 5.04 -0.48 13.15
CA GLN A 71 6.18 0.40 13.44
C GLN A 71 5.78 1.79 13.99
N ARG A 72 4.48 2.08 14.10
CA ARG A 72 3.93 3.39 14.52
C ARG A 72 4.46 4.57 13.69
N ILE A 73 4.81 4.31 12.42
CA ILE A 73 5.21 5.34 11.46
C ILE A 73 4.00 6.22 11.13
N LEU A 74 2.83 5.60 11.05
CA LEU A 74 1.53 6.26 10.93
C LEU A 74 0.54 5.62 11.89
N ASP A 75 -0.50 6.38 12.24
CA ASP A 75 -1.74 5.83 12.79
C ASP A 75 -2.72 5.46 11.66
N LEU A 76 -3.82 4.81 12.02
CA LEU A 76 -4.82 4.33 11.07
C LEU A 76 -5.48 5.48 10.28
N ASP A 77 -5.75 6.60 10.94
CA ASP A 77 -6.43 7.75 10.33
C ASP A 77 -5.56 8.42 9.27
N ARG A 78 -4.26 8.58 9.55
CA ARG A 78 -3.28 9.11 8.59
C ARG A 78 -3.06 8.15 7.44
N LEU A 79 -3.02 6.85 7.70
CA LEU A 79 -2.90 5.84 6.65
C LEU A 79 -4.10 5.91 5.69
N LYS A 80 -5.32 5.97 6.22
CA LYS A 80 -6.55 6.10 5.44
C LYS A 80 -6.56 7.40 4.62
N SER A 81 -6.25 8.52 5.25
CA SER A 81 -6.19 9.82 4.58
C SER A 81 -5.20 9.82 3.41
N MET A 82 -4.01 9.24 3.61
CA MET A 82 -3.00 9.08 2.56
C MET A 82 -3.51 8.23 1.40
N PHE A 83 -4.22 7.13 1.68
CA PHE A 83 -4.78 6.27 0.65
C PHE A 83 -5.86 6.99 -0.18
N ASP A 84 -6.79 7.65 0.50
CA ASP A 84 -7.90 8.37 -0.14
C ASP A 84 -7.42 9.55 -1.00
N GLU A 85 -6.34 10.23 -0.59
CA GLU A 85 -5.68 11.26 -1.41
C GLU A 85 -5.08 10.68 -2.70
N LEU A 86 -4.35 9.56 -2.61
CA LEU A 86 -3.75 8.92 -3.78
C LEU A 86 -4.81 8.34 -4.70
N LYS A 87 -5.84 7.70 -4.16
CA LYS A 87 -7.01 7.27 -4.95
C LYS A 87 -7.63 8.42 -5.72
N ARG A 88 -7.90 9.57 -5.08
CA ARG A 88 -8.49 10.72 -5.77
C ARG A 88 -7.58 11.28 -6.85
N ALA A 89 -6.26 11.28 -6.64
CA ALA A 89 -5.30 11.73 -7.63
C ALA A 89 -5.15 10.78 -8.85
N HIS A 90 -5.53 9.51 -8.70
CA HIS A 90 -5.29 8.46 -9.71
C HIS A 90 -6.56 7.68 -10.13
N GLY A 91 -7.74 8.07 -9.65
CA GLY A 91 -8.96 7.23 -9.62
C GLY A 91 -9.95 7.38 -10.76
N GLU A 92 -9.71 8.22 -11.77
CA GLU A 92 -10.68 8.44 -12.87
C GLU A 92 -10.87 7.25 -13.84
N ALA A 93 -10.20 6.08 -13.67
CA ALA A 93 -10.40 4.95 -14.60
C ALA A 93 -10.41 3.53 -13.98
N ILE A 94 -10.82 3.38 -12.72
CA ILE A 94 -10.96 2.04 -12.10
C ILE A 94 -12.42 1.59 -12.26
N VAL A 95 -12.84 1.34 -13.50
CA VAL A 95 -14.20 0.84 -13.81
C VAL A 95 -14.21 -0.67 -14.07
N ASP A 96 -13.07 -1.28 -14.41
CA ASP A 96 -13.04 -2.63 -15.01
C ASP A 96 -12.39 -3.74 -14.15
N VAL A 97 -12.33 -3.62 -12.82
CA VAL A 97 -11.83 -4.71 -11.98
C VAL A 97 -12.77 -4.98 -10.81
N GLU A 98 -13.82 -5.76 -11.06
CA GLU A 98 -14.88 -6.09 -10.11
C GLU A 98 -14.37 -6.68 -8.77
N ASP A 99 -13.24 -7.38 -8.76
CA ASP A 99 -12.61 -7.92 -7.54
C ASP A 99 -11.75 -6.90 -6.75
N LEU A 100 -11.51 -5.70 -7.32
CA LEU A 100 -10.83 -4.58 -6.65
C LEU A 100 -11.84 -3.51 -6.19
N LEU A 101 -13.12 -3.62 -6.57
CA LEU A 101 -14.13 -2.56 -6.38
C LEU A 101 -14.47 -2.29 -4.92
N ASP A 102 -14.53 -3.30 -4.05
CA ASP A 102 -14.91 -3.08 -2.65
C ASP A 102 -13.90 -2.20 -1.87
N HIS A 103 -12.62 -2.28 -2.23
CA HIS A 103 -11.56 -1.49 -1.59
C HIS A 103 -11.09 -0.28 -2.41
N LEU A 104 -11.45 -0.18 -3.70
CA LEU A 104 -11.04 0.92 -4.58
C LEU A 104 -12.13 1.95 -4.91
N ASP A 105 -13.40 1.70 -4.58
CA ASP A 105 -14.44 2.72 -4.66
C ASP A 105 -14.08 3.95 -3.79
N PRO A 106 -14.02 5.18 -4.34
CA PRO A 106 -13.79 6.40 -3.57
C PRO A 106 -14.96 6.77 -2.64
N GLN A 107 -16.13 6.14 -2.79
CA GLN A 107 -17.27 6.22 -1.87
C GLN A 107 -17.25 5.12 -0.80
N SER A 108 -16.45 4.06 -1.00
CA SER A 108 -16.26 2.99 -0.02
C SER A 108 -15.20 3.38 1.01
N SER A 109 -15.49 3.12 2.28
CA SER A 109 -14.52 3.31 3.36
C SER A 109 -13.40 2.28 3.27
N PHE A 110 -12.16 2.70 3.50
CA PHE A 110 -11.02 1.79 3.67
C PHE A 110 -11.36 0.61 4.60
N GLU A 111 -11.28 -0.61 4.06
CA GLU A 111 -11.47 -1.86 4.78
C GLU A 111 -10.18 -2.68 4.78
N PHE A 112 -9.86 -3.24 5.95
CA PHE A 112 -8.68 -4.05 6.17
C PHE A 112 -9.05 -5.52 5.99
N ASP A 113 -8.87 -6.05 4.78
CA ASP A 113 -9.13 -7.47 4.55
C ASP A 113 -7.90 -8.29 4.93
N ILE A 114 -7.91 -8.87 6.14
CA ILE A 114 -6.91 -9.85 6.59
C ILE A 114 -7.27 -11.21 5.94
N GLY A 115 -7.17 -11.25 4.61
CA GLY A 115 -7.54 -12.40 3.78
C GLY A 115 -6.43 -13.46 3.76
N GLY A 116 -6.46 -14.36 4.74
CA GLY A 116 -5.72 -15.61 4.73
C GLY A 116 -6.66 -16.80 4.57
N GLN A 117 -7.07 -17.12 3.34
CA GLN A 117 -7.52 -18.46 2.96
C GLN A 117 -7.14 -18.74 1.49
N GLY A 118 -6.37 -19.82 1.28
CA GLY A 118 -6.13 -20.45 -0.02
C GLY A 118 -4.82 -20.10 -0.69
#